data_AF-A0A1J4UB75-F1
#
_entry.id   AF-A0A1J4UB75-F1
#
_cell.length_a   1.000
_cell.length_b   1.000
_cell.length_c   1.000
_cell.angle_alpha   90.00
_cell.angle_beta   90.00
_cell.angle_gamma   90.00
#
_symmetry.space_group_name_H-M   'P 1'
#
loop_
_entity.id
_entity.type
_entity.pdbx_description
1 polymer ?
#
loop_
_entity_poly.entity_id
_entity_poly.type
_entity_poly.pdbx_seq_one_letter_code
_entity_poly.pdbx_strand_id
1 'polypeptide(L)'
;MENVNVAFSIPRELKRRMEEFPEINWSETVRTLIGERLERLMVLRKMDAMLSKSRLTGEDCIRIGRKVNAGLAKRYEKEIGGEK
;
A
#
# COMPACT_ATOMS: atom_id res chain seq x y z
N MET A 1 -19.99 6.87 -17.92
CA MET A 1 -19.14 5.67 -17.82
C MET A 1 -20.04 4.48 -17.94
N GLU A 2 -19.68 3.50 -18.78
CA GLU A 2 -20.42 2.24 -18.87
C GLU A 2 -20.10 1.36 -17.65
N ASN A 3 -21.13 0.75 -17.08
CA ASN A 3 -20.98 -0.16 -15.97
C ASN A 3 -21.00 -1.60 -16.48
N VAL A 4 -20.12 -2.45 -15.93
CA VAL A 4 -20.09 -3.89 -16.21
C VAL A 4 -20.48 -4.64 -14.95
N ASN A 5 -21.34 -5.65 -15.10
CA ASN A 5 -21.74 -6.51 -13.99
C ASN A 5 -20.72 -7.64 -13.80
N VAL A 6 -20.25 -7.81 -12.57
CA VAL A 6 -19.36 -8.89 -12.17
C VAL A 6 -20.04 -9.70 -11.07
N ALA A 7 -20.13 -11.01 -11.23
CA ALA A 7 -20.73 -11.93 -10.27
C ALA A 7 -19.66 -12.86 -9.68
N PHE A 8 -19.68 -13.02 -8.36
CA PHE A 8 -18.77 -13.89 -7.63
C PHE A 8 -19.57 -14.92 -6.83
N SER A 9 -19.07 -16.16 -6.79
CA SER A 9 -19.59 -17.16 -5.86
C SER A 9 -18.96 -16.94 -4.49
N ILE A 10 -19.80 -16.88 -3.45
CA ILE A 10 -19.36 -16.79 -2.06
C ILE A 10 -19.89 -17.99 -1.25
N PRO A 11 -19.19 -18.40 -0.17
CA PRO A 11 -19.73 -19.40 0.74
C PRO A 11 -21.10 -18.99 1.28
N ARG A 12 -22.03 -19.95 1.39
CA ARG A 12 -23.39 -19.68 1.91
C ARG A 12 -23.37 -19.03 3.28
N GLU A 13 -22.47 -19.46 4.15
CA GLU A 13 -22.33 -18.91 5.49
C GLU A 13 -21.90 -17.44 5.47
N LEU A 14 -21.04 -17.04 4.53
CA LEU A 14 -20.68 -15.63 4.36
C LEU A 14 -21.89 -14.81 3.92
N LYS A 15 -22.70 -15.33 2.99
CA LYS A 15 -23.93 -14.65 2.56
C LYS A 15 -24.88 -14.42 3.74
N ARG A 16 -25.09 -15.42 4.60
CA ARG A 16 -25.93 -15.29 5.81
C ARG A 16 -25.43 -14.20 6.73
N ARG A 17 -24.13 -14.17 7.02
CA ARG A 17 -23.51 -13.12 7.84
C ARG A 17 -23.62 -11.74 7.20
N MET A 18 -23.59 -11.63 5.87
CA MET A 18 -23.81 -10.35 5.19
C MET A 18 -25.27 -9.86 5.31
N GLU A 19 -26.23 -10.79 5.31
CA GLU A 19 -27.67 -10.49 5.46
C GLU A 19 -28.03 -10.01 6.87
N GLU A 20 -27.20 -10.32 7.88
CA GLU A 20 -27.34 -9.76 9.24
C GLU A 20 -27.08 -8.24 9.31
N PHE A 21 -26.42 -7.66 8.29
CA PHE A 21 -26.12 -6.23 8.18
C PHE A 21 -26.75 -5.62 6.91
N PRO A 22 -28.09 -5.49 6.85
CA PRO A 22 -28.79 -4.99 5.66
C PRO A 22 -28.55 -3.51 5.37
N GLU A 23 -28.07 -2.73 6.35
CA GLU A 23 -27.71 -1.32 6.21
C GLU A 23 -26.46 -1.10 5.35
N ILE A 24 -25.66 -2.14 5.12
CA ILE A 24 -24.41 -2.05 4.36
C ILE A 24 -24.69 -2.20 2.85
N ASN A 25 -24.24 -1.21 2.07
CA ASN A 25 -24.21 -1.32 0.61
C ASN A 25 -23.03 -2.20 0.16
N TRP A 26 -23.22 -3.52 0.24
CA TRP A 26 -22.20 -4.51 -0.09
C TRP A 26 -21.64 -4.37 -1.51
N SER A 27 -22.44 -3.93 -2.47
CA SER A 27 -21.96 -3.70 -3.84
C SER A 27 -20.94 -2.57 -3.90
N GLU A 28 -21.17 -1.47 -3.18
CA GLU A 28 -20.21 -0.37 -3.11
C GLU A 28 -18.95 -0.79 -2.36
N THR A 29 -19.09 -1.48 -1.22
CA THR A 29 -17.95 -2.00 -0.46
C THR A 29 -17.05 -2.88 -1.31
N VAL A 30 -17.63 -3.80 -2.10
CA VAL A 30 -16.85 -4.67 -3.00
C VAL A 30 -16.17 -3.87 -4.12
N ARG A 31 -16.85 -2.88 -4.72
CA ARG A 31 -16.24 -2.02 -5.75
C ARG A 31 -15.02 -1.28 -5.21
N THR A 32 -15.14 -0.65 -4.05
CA THR A 32 -14.03 0.06 -3.39
C THR A 32 -12.88 -0.88 -3.09
N LEU A 33 -13.15 -2.03 -2.47
CA LEU A 33 -12.12 -3.02 -2.14
C LEU A 33 -11.37 -3.52 -3.38
N ILE A 34 -12.09 -3.78 -4.48
CA ILE A 34 -11.49 -4.20 -5.76
C ILE A 34 -10.63 -3.07 -6.32
N GLY A 35 -11.14 -1.84 -6.36
CA GLY A 35 -10.43 -0.66 -6.87
C GLY A 35 -9.11 -0.43 -6.12
N GLU A 36 -9.17 -0.34 -4.80
CA GLU A 36 -7.99 -0.16 -3.97
C GLU A 36 -6.98 -1.32 -4.12
N ARG A 37 -7.47 -2.56 -4.23
CA ARG A 37 -6.60 -3.72 -4.42
C ARG A 37 -5.88 -3.64 -5.77
N LEU A 38 -6.58 -3.24 -6.83
CA LEU A 38 -6.00 -3.06 -8.15
C LEU A 38 -4.96 -1.95 -8.16
N GLU A 39 -5.24 -0.80 -7.54
CA GLU A 39 -4.28 0.30 -7.44
C GLU A 39 -2.99 -0.14 -6.76
N ARG A 40 -3.09 -0.83 -5.60
CA ARG A 40 -1.91 -1.38 -4.91
C ARG A 40 -1.11 -2.33 -5.81
N LEU A 41 -1.78 -3.22 -6.54
CA LEU A 41 -1.12 -4.16 -7.45
C LEU A 41 -0.47 -3.44 -8.64
N MET A 42 -1.09 -2.40 -9.18
CA MET A 42 -0.51 -1.60 -10.26
C MET A 42 0.75 -0.86 -9.81
N VAL A 43 0.74 -0.30 -8.60
CA VAL A 43 1.94 0.34 -8.03
C VAL A 43 3.07 -0.68 -7.88
N LEU A 44 2.80 -1.84 -7.29
CA LEU A 44 3.80 -2.91 -7.15
C LEU A 44 4.37 -3.34 -8.50
N ARG A 45 3.50 -3.61 -9.49
CA ARG A 45 3.92 -3.97 -10.84
C ARG A 45 4.78 -2.88 -11.50
N LYS A 46 4.46 -1.61 -11.27
CA LYS A 46 5.25 -0.48 -11.75
C LYS A 46 6.63 -0.44 -11.06
N MET A 47 6.68 -0.65 -9.75
CA MET A 47 7.93 -0.72 -9.00
C MET A 47 8.82 -1.86 -9.51
N ASP A 48 8.27 -3.05 -9.74
CA ASP A 48 9.01 -4.20 -10.29
C ASP A 48 9.65 -3.84 -11.64
N ALA A 49 8.89 -3.19 -12.53
CA ALA A 49 9.42 -2.73 -13.82
C ALA A 49 10.53 -1.69 -13.66
N MET A 50 10.32 -0.67 -12.82
CA MET A 50 11.29 0.40 -12.57
C MET A 50 12.59 -0.10 -11.93
N LEU A 51 12.48 -1.10 -11.06
CA LEU A 51 13.59 -1.66 -10.28
C LEU A 51 14.20 -2.91 -10.91
N SER A 52 13.69 -3.37 -12.06
CA SER A 52 14.11 -4.60 -12.74
C SER A 52 15.61 -4.71 -13.03
N LYS A 53 16.32 -3.58 -13.14
CA LYS A 53 17.78 -3.52 -13.38
C LYS A 53 18.58 -3.12 -12.14
N SER A 54 17.93 -2.93 -10.99
CA SER A 54 18.60 -2.59 -9.74
C SER A 54 19.53 -3.73 -9.33
N ARG A 55 20.73 -3.36 -8.85
CA ARG A 55 21.70 -4.30 -8.26
C ARG A 55 21.83 -4.11 -6.75
N LEU A 56 21.01 -3.24 -6.16
CA LEU A 56 21.05 -3.00 -4.72
C LEU A 56 20.58 -4.24 -3.97
N THR A 57 21.42 -4.70 -3.05
CA THR A 57 21.08 -5.78 -2.13
C THR A 57 20.36 -5.24 -0.90
N GLY A 58 19.75 -6.12 -0.11
CA GLY A 58 19.19 -5.74 1.19
C GLY A 58 20.23 -5.11 2.12
N GLU A 59 21.45 -5.63 2.10
CA GLU A 59 22.57 -5.09 2.89
C GLU A 59 22.96 -3.68 2.44
N ASP A 60 22.99 -3.42 1.13
CA ASP A 60 23.22 -2.09 0.59
C ASP A 60 22.17 -1.09 1.05
N CYS A 61 20.90 -1.48 1.00
CA CYS A 61 19.79 -0.66 1.46
C CYS A 61 19.93 -0.31 2.95
N ILE A 62 20.24 -1.28 3.80
CA ILE A 62 20.45 -1.06 5.24
C ILE A 62 21.64 -0.14 5.49
N ARG A 63 22.77 -0.38 4.80
CA ARG A 63 23.98 0.44 4.91
C ARG A 63 23.73 1.87 4.48
N ILE A 64 23.02 2.08 3.37
CA ILE A 64 22.65 3.42 2.89
C ILE A 64 21.71 4.09 3.88
N GLY A 65 20.68 3.39 4.37
CA GLY A 65 19.75 3.91 5.38
C GLY A 65 20.44 4.39 6.65
N ARG A 66 21.41 3.61 7.18
CA ARG A 66 22.23 4.03 8.33
C ARG A 66 23.01 5.32 8.05
N LYS A 67 23.59 5.46 6.86
CA LYS A 67 24.33 6.68 6.48
C LYS A 67 23.40 7.89 6.40
N VAL A 68 22.20 7.74 5.82
CA VAL A 68 21.20 8.80 5.75
C VAL A 68 20.77 9.23 7.15
N ASN A 69 20.45 8.28 8.03
CA ASN A 69 20.06 8.57 9.42
C ASN A 69 21.15 9.31 10.19
N ALA A 70 22.41 8.90 10.07
CA ALA A 70 23.52 9.59 10.71
C ALA A 70 23.70 11.02 10.17
N GLY A 71 23.48 11.24 8.87
CA GLY A 71 23.50 12.57 8.26
C GLY A 71 22.37 13.46 8.79
N LEU A 72 21.15 12.93 8.86
CA LEU A 72 19.99 13.64 9.40
C LEU A 72 20.17 13.98 10.88
N ALA A 73 20.66 13.04 11.69
CA ALA A 73 20.94 13.29 13.10
C ALA A 73 21.91 14.47 13.29
N LYS A 74 23.04 14.47 12.57
CA LYS A 74 24.01 15.58 12.61
C LYS A 74 23.42 16.92 12.16
N ARG A 75 22.50 16.89 11.19
CA ARG A 75 21.81 18.10 10.73
C ARG A 75 20.89 18.64 11.82
N TYR A 76 20.06 17.79 12.41
CA TYR A 76 19.17 18.19 13.50
C TYR A 76 19.93 18.61 14.76
N GLU A 77 21.04 17.97 15.10
CA GLU A 77 21.92 18.43 16.18
C GLU A 77 22.45 19.85 15.95
N LYS A 78 22.75 20.21 14.70
CA LYS A 78 23.18 21.58 14.35
C LYS A 78 22.02 22.58 14.35
N GLU A 79 20.86 22.19 13.85
CA GLU A 79 19.68 23.05 13.78
C GLU A 79 19.07 23.29 15.18
N ILE A 80 19.02 22.26 16.03
CA ILE A 80 18.48 22.32 17.40
C ILE A 80 19.55 22.81 18.39
N GLY A 81 20.82 22.47 18.17
CA GLY A 81 21.95 22.93 18.99
C GLY A 81 22.40 24.35 18.70
N GLY A 82 21.87 25.00 17.65
CA GLY A 82 22.15 26.39 17.27
C GLY A 82 21.27 27.44 17.96
N GLU A 83 20.30 27.04 18.79
CA GLU A 83 19.45 27.93 19.60
C GLU A 83 20.00 28.19 21.02
N LYS A 84 21.30 27.94 21.26
CA LYS A 84 21.97 28.30 22.52
C LYS A 84 22.94 29.46 22.35
#